data_AF-A0A8K0H4P4-F1
#
_entry.id   AF-A0A8K0H4P4-F1
#
_cell.length_a   1.000
_cell.length_b   1.000
_cell.length_c   1.000
_cell.angle_alpha   90.00
_cell.angle_beta   90.00
_cell.angle_gamma   90.00
#
_symmetry.space_group_name_H-M   'P 1'
#
loop_
_entity.id
_entity.type
_entity.pdbx_description
1 polymer ?
#
loop_
_entity_poly.entity_id
_entity_poly.type
_entity_poly.pdbx_seq_one_letter_code
_entity_poly.pdbx_strand_id
1 'polypeptide(L)'
;MAHFQNDDLEYIADDYYDVPDFEEDDPFSDDQSVKNDDIDFLDSDFEDDFEINKSKTDTSALEARNGKDIQGIPWDRLNFSRDKYRETRLKQYKNYESLWRSREDLEMECLEVEKGKTFYDFQFNTRLVKSTIVHFQLRNLLWATSKHDVYLMQNYSVMHWSSLLRRGKEVLSVAKPIVPTLKCPGFLPQPLSRVQISTMAVKENLMVAGGFQGELICKYLNNPGVDFCTKITADENAITNAVDIYRNPNGSLRIMTANNDAQVRIFDAESFACLNHFTFNWSVNNTSVSPDGKLLAVLGDSVECLLADAESGKVTGSLKGHLDYSFASAWHPDGQILATGNQDTTCRLWDMRNLSESLAVLQGRMGAIRAVKFTDDGRFLSFAEPADFVHVIDTGSGYVKGQEIDLFGEIAGISFSPDGEALFIGIADRTYGSLLEFNRRHSNRYLETMF
;
A
#
# COMPACT_ATOMS: atom_id res chain seq x y z
N MET A 1 -23.64 6.57 -19.44
CA MET A 1 -22.85 6.48 -20.69
C MET A 1 -22.01 7.73 -20.80
N ALA A 2 -20.78 7.66 -20.32
CA ALA A 2 -19.68 8.50 -20.74
C ALA A 2 -18.58 7.51 -21.12
N HIS A 3 -18.25 7.43 -22.40
CA HIS A 3 -17.14 6.62 -22.89
C HIS A 3 -15.85 7.29 -22.42
N PHE A 4 -15.06 6.59 -21.61
CA PHE A 4 -13.66 6.92 -21.37
C PHE A 4 -12.93 6.76 -22.70
N GLN A 5 -12.46 7.86 -23.30
CA GLN A 5 -11.34 7.81 -24.24
C GLN A 5 -10.08 7.88 -23.39
N ASN A 6 -9.29 6.82 -23.44
CA ASN A 6 -8.02 6.68 -22.72
C ASN A 6 -6.88 7.52 -23.31
N ASP A 7 -7.16 8.39 -24.28
CA ASP A 7 -6.13 9.10 -25.06
C ASP A 7 -5.55 10.33 -24.32
N ASP A 8 -6.15 10.77 -23.21
CA ASP A 8 -5.65 11.91 -22.41
C ASP A 8 -4.76 11.49 -21.22
N LEU A 9 -4.50 10.19 -21.02
CA LEU A 9 -3.69 9.65 -19.92
C LEU A 9 -2.20 9.46 -20.28
N GLU A 10 -1.80 9.72 -21.52
CA GLU A 10 -0.39 9.74 -21.93
C GLU A 10 0.36 11.03 -21.50
N TYR A 11 -0.31 12.02 -20.89
CA TYR A 11 0.30 13.32 -20.57
C TYR A 11 0.31 13.71 -19.08
N ILE A 12 0.23 12.76 -18.14
CA ILE A 12 0.40 13.06 -16.69
C ILE A 12 1.79 12.64 -16.16
N ALA A 13 2.64 12.05 -17.03
CA ALA A 13 4.05 11.83 -16.72
C ALA A 13 4.95 13.00 -17.15
N ASP A 14 4.55 13.79 -18.15
CA ASP A 14 5.38 14.86 -18.72
C ASP A 14 5.13 16.25 -18.09
N ASP A 15 3.94 16.52 -17.54
CA ASP A 15 3.62 17.83 -16.93
C ASP A 15 4.18 18.04 -15.51
N TYR A 16 4.96 17.08 -14.99
CA TYR A 16 5.78 17.27 -13.78
C TYR A 16 7.18 17.86 -14.08
N TYR A 17 7.49 18.16 -15.35
CA TYR A 17 8.79 18.69 -15.78
C TYR A 17 8.87 20.22 -15.93
N ASP A 18 7.83 20.99 -15.64
CA ASP A 18 7.91 22.46 -15.61
C ASP A 18 7.86 23.01 -14.18
N VAL A 19 8.95 22.77 -13.44
CA VAL A 19 9.36 23.69 -12.38
C VAL A 19 10.31 24.67 -13.05
N PRO A 20 10.07 26.00 -13.00
CA PRO A 20 10.97 26.95 -13.64
C PRO A 20 12.38 26.82 -13.05
N ASP A 21 13.36 26.72 -13.96
CA ASP A 21 14.79 26.68 -13.69
C ASP A 21 15.19 27.67 -12.59
N PHE A 22 15.70 27.13 -11.48
CA PHE A 22 16.58 27.89 -10.61
C PHE A 22 18.01 27.52 -11.01
N GLU A 23 18.65 28.43 -11.72
CA GLU A 23 20.11 28.45 -11.88
C GLU A 23 20.74 28.40 -10.48
N GLU A 24 21.53 27.38 -10.20
CA GLU A 24 22.64 27.47 -9.24
C GLU A 24 23.69 26.38 -9.54
N ASP A 25 24.91 26.86 -9.71
CA ASP A 25 26.10 26.15 -10.18
C ASP A 25 26.45 24.90 -9.35
N ASP A 26 26.82 23.83 -10.05
CA ASP A 26 27.37 22.59 -9.49
C ASP A 26 28.87 22.79 -9.15
N PRO A 27 29.29 22.83 -7.87
CA PRO A 27 30.68 23.07 -7.51
C PRO A 27 31.50 21.76 -7.41
N PHE A 28 31.02 20.64 -7.98
CA PHE A 28 31.73 19.35 -7.91
C PHE A 28 32.08 18.75 -9.28
N SER A 29 32.47 19.58 -10.25
CA SER A 29 33.18 19.12 -11.44
C SER A 29 34.65 19.50 -11.38
N ASP A 30 35.49 18.60 -10.83
CA ASP A 30 36.93 18.65 -11.07
C ASP A 30 37.30 17.55 -12.08
N ASP A 31 37.67 18.05 -13.25
CA ASP A 31 38.28 17.38 -14.39
C ASP A 31 39.76 17.09 -14.07
N GLN A 32 40.18 15.82 -13.99
CA GLN A 32 41.57 15.44 -14.25
C GLN A 32 41.67 14.12 -15.00
N SER A 33 42.06 14.27 -16.26
CA SER A 33 42.56 13.25 -17.17
C SER A 33 44.06 13.02 -16.96
N VAL A 34 44.49 11.81 -16.53
CA VAL A 34 45.86 11.31 -16.83
C VAL A 34 45.91 9.77 -16.93
N LYS A 35 46.15 9.33 -18.17
CA LYS A 35 47.00 8.24 -18.70
C LYS A 35 47.16 6.88 -17.98
N ASN A 36 46.96 5.84 -18.80
CA ASN A 36 47.51 4.48 -18.68
C ASN A 36 49.02 4.47 -18.43
N ASP A 37 49.47 3.55 -17.58
CA ASP A 37 50.65 2.70 -17.82
C ASP A 37 50.56 1.43 -16.96
N ASP A 38 50.75 0.28 -17.61
CA ASP A 38 50.85 -1.07 -17.03
C ASP A 38 52.20 -1.28 -16.35
N ILE A 39 52.25 -1.78 -15.10
CA ILE A 39 53.37 -2.58 -14.57
C ILE A 39 52.86 -3.59 -13.52
N ASP A 40 53.21 -4.87 -13.74
CA ASP A 40 53.05 -6.04 -12.87
C ASP A 40 53.77 -5.94 -11.50
N PHE A 41 53.21 -6.57 -10.45
CA PHE A 41 53.79 -7.72 -9.73
C PHE A 41 53.28 -7.87 -8.27
N LEU A 42 53.04 -9.15 -7.93
CA LEU A 42 53.26 -9.83 -6.63
C LEU A 42 52.19 -9.79 -5.52
N ASP A 43 51.81 -11.02 -5.13
CA ASP A 43 51.07 -11.43 -3.94
C ASP A 43 51.58 -10.77 -2.65
N SER A 44 50.66 -10.21 -1.87
CA SER A 44 50.78 -10.17 -0.42
C SER A 44 49.39 -10.29 0.22
N ASP A 45 49.14 -11.44 0.84
CA ASP A 45 48.10 -11.65 1.84
C ASP A 45 48.33 -10.68 3.00
N PHE A 46 47.56 -9.59 3.08
CA PHE A 46 47.31 -8.85 4.32
C PHE A 46 45.95 -8.16 4.23
N GLU A 47 45.21 -8.28 5.34
CA GLU A 47 43.87 -7.75 5.60
C GLU A 47 43.72 -6.28 5.21
N ASP A 48 42.63 -5.95 4.53
CA ASP A 48 42.07 -4.60 4.57
C ASP A 48 40.54 -4.69 4.69
N ASP A 49 40.06 -4.22 5.84
CA ASP A 49 38.68 -3.86 6.14
C ASP A 49 38.16 -2.89 5.05
N PHE A 50 37.60 -3.43 3.98
CA PHE A 50 36.80 -2.65 3.03
C PHE A 50 35.37 -2.44 3.56
N GLU A 51 35.24 -1.84 4.74
CA GLU A 51 34.09 -0.98 5.04
C GLU A 51 34.23 0.32 4.23
N ILE A 52 33.98 0.23 2.92
CA ILE A 52 33.74 1.42 2.10
C ILE A 52 32.38 1.98 2.51
N ASN A 53 32.40 2.85 3.51
CA ASN A 53 31.83 4.21 3.52
C ASN A 53 30.62 4.48 2.61
N LYS A 54 29.62 3.60 2.56
CA LYS A 54 28.27 3.97 2.16
C LYS A 54 27.72 4.82 3.30
N SER A 55 27.41 6.09 3.01
CA SER A 55 26.65 6.91 3.94
C SER A 55 25.45 6.09 4.42
N LYS A 56 25.31 5.89 5.73
CA LYS A 56 24.17 5.15 6.29
C LYS A 56 22.92 5.97 6.00
N THR A 57 22.29 5.69 4.86
CA THR A 57 21.02 6.29 4.39
C THR A 57 19.86 5.93 5.30
N ASP A 58 20.04 4.86 6.06
CA ASP A 58 19.07 4.33 7.00
C ASP A 58 19.02 5.19 8.26
N THR A 59 17.90 5.12 8.97
CA THR A 59 17.71 5.84 10.22
C THR A 59 17.19 4.91 11.29
N SER A 60 17.94 4.80 12.38
CA SER A 60 17.55 4.04 13.57
C SER A 60 16.68 4.87 14.52
N ALA A 61 15.89 4.20 15.37
CA ALA A 61 15.15 4.88 16.44
C ALA A 61 16.03 5.72 17.37
N LEU A 62 17.28 5.30 17.62
CA LEU A 62 18.20 6.07 18.45
C LEU A 62 18.60 7.38 17.78
N GLU A 63 18.97 7.35 16.50
CA GLU A 63 19.29 8.56 15.75
C GLU A 63 18.06 9.48 15.65
N ALA A 64 16.87 8.91 15.42
CA ALA A 64 15.64 9.69 15.37
C ALA A 64 15.32 10.40 16.69
N ARG A 65 15.50 9.71 17.83
CA ARG A 65 15.37 10.32 19.17
C ARG A 65 16.41 11.41 19.42
N ASN A 66 17.56 11.33 18.75
CA ASN A 66 18.61 12.34 18.81
C ASN A 66 18.38 13.50 17.81
N GLY A 67 17.23 13.55 17.14
CA GLY A 67 16.82 14.66 16.26
C GLY A 67 17.06 14.42 14.77
N LYS A 68 17.55 13.25 14.35
CA LYS A 68 17.57 12.88 12.92
C LYS A 68 16.13 12.69 12.43
N ASP A 69 15.80 13.20 11.26
CA ASP A 69 14.49 12.94 10.64
C ASP A 69 14.30 11.43 10.41
N ILE A 70 13.09 10.90 10.64
CA ILE A 70 12.83 9.45 10.55
C ILE A 70 13.02 8.89 9.13
N GLN A 71 12.84 9.71 8.09
CA GLN A 71 13.15 9.36 6.70
C GLN A 71 14.62 9.66 6.35
N GLY A 72 15.36 10.29 7.26
CA GLY A 72 16.73 10.74 7.09
C GLY A 72 16.85 11.92 6.13
N ILE A 73 15.80 12.74 6.01
CA ILE A 73 15.86 13.97 5.20
C ILE A 73 16.74 14.99 5.94
N PRO A 74 17.83 15.49 5.32
CA PRO A 74 18.76 16.41 5.96
C PRO A 74 18.23 17.85 5.88
N TRP A 75 17.19 18.15 6.66
CA TRP A 75 16.54 19.48 6.68
C TRP A 75 17.52 20.62 7.00
N ASP A 76 18.59 20.34 7.72
CA ASP A 76 19.68 21.26 8.04
C ASP A 76 20.50 21.70 6.81
N ARG A 77 20.48 20.89 5.75
CA ARG A 77 21.18 21.15 4.47
C ARG A 77 20.28 21.71 3.38
N LEU A 78 18.98 21.86 3.66
CA LEU A 78 17.99 22.36 2.72
C LEU A 78 17.65 23.82 3.02
N ASN A 79 17.20 24.55 1.99
CA ASN A 79 16.83 25.97 2.09
C ASN A 79 15.51 26.23 2.87
N PHE A 80 14.91 25.19 3.45
CA PHE A 80 13.65 25.25 4.17
C PHE A 80 13.65 24.25 5.32
N SER A 81 12.99 24.63 6.42
CA SER A 81 12.71 23.71 7.52
C SER A 81 11.64 22.70 7.12
N ARG A 82 11.58 21.58 7.87
CA ARG A 82 10.53 20.56 7.74
C ARG A 82 9.13 21.17 7.78
N ASP A 83 8.88 22.08 8.73
CA ASP A 83 7.56 22.71 8.93
C ASP A 83 7.20 23.64 7.76
N LYS A 84 8.15 24.45 7.30
CA LYS A 84 7.93 25.33 6.15
C LYS A 84 7.64 24.52 4.88
N TYR A 85 8.35 23.41 4.68
CA TYR A 85 8.08 22.51 3.57
C TYR A 85 6.71 21.85 3.69
N ARG A 86 6.31 21.39 4.88
CA ARG A 86 4.97 20.84 5.16
C ARG A 86 3.85 21.85 4.88
N GLU A 87 4.00 23.10 5.28
CA GLU A 87 3.02 24.15 4.98
C GLU A 87 2.86 24.38 3.48
N THR A 88 3.98 24.47 2.76
CA THR A 88 3.96 24.60 1.29
C THR A 88 3.30 23.38 0.65
N ARG A 89 3.64 22.17 1.12
CA ARG A 89 3.10 20.90 0.64
C ARG A 89 1.58 20.85 0.76
N LEU A 90 1.02 21.25 1.90
CA LEU A 90 -0.43 21.30 2.11
C LEU A 90 -1.13 22.36 1.22
N LYS A 91 -0.48 23.50 0.96
CA LYS A 91 -1.03 24.56 0.09
C LYS A 91 -1.00 24.19 -1.39
N GLN A 92 -0.01 23.41 -1.82
CA GLN A 92 0.21 23.07 -3.22
C GLN A 92 -0.45 21.75 -3.63
N TYR A 93 -0.76 20.87 -2.68
CA TYR A 93 -1.40 19.60 -2.98
C TYR A 93 -2.80 19.83 -3.56
N LYS A 94 -2.99 19.42 -4.82
CA LYS A 94 -4.28 19.52 -5.51
C LYS A 94 -5.00 18.19 -5.44
N ASN A 95 -6.18 18.22 -4.84
CA ASN A 95 -7.10 17.10 -4.89
C ASN A 95 -7.92 17.13 -6.18
N TYR A 96 -8.39 15.96 -6.59
CA TYR A 96 -9.47 15.86 -7.56
C TYR A 96 -10.80 16.21 -6.86
N GLU A 97 -11.63 17.05 -7.49
CA GLU A 97 -12.79 17.70 -6.85
C GLU A 97 -14.10 17.45 -7.60
N SER A 98 -14.43 16.19 -7.90
CA SER A 98 -15.75 15.81 -8.43
C SER A 98 -16.83 15.73 -7.33
N LEU A 99 -16.82 16.65 -6.37
CA LEU A 99 -17.76 16.65 -5.25
C LEU A 99 -18.96 17.55 -5.53
N TRP A 100 -20.16 17.02 -5.31
CA TRP A 100 -21.41 17.80 -5.40
C TRP A 100 -21.73 18.66 -4.15
N ARG A 101 -20.96 18.51 -3.05
CA ARG A 101 -21.08 19.26 -1.79
C ARG A 101 -19.74 19.92 -1.47
N SER A 102 -19.78 20.98 -0.67
CA SER A 102 -18.56 21.64 -0.22
C SER A 102 -17.78 20.76 0.76
N ARG A 103 -16.46 20.99 0.85
CA ARG A 103 -15.61 20.32 1.85
C ARG A 103 -15.98 20.72 3.27
N GLU A 104 -16.38 21.97 3.49
CA GLU A 104 -16.82 22.47 4.80
C GLU A 104 -18.04 21.69 5.33
N ASP A 105 -18.97 21.32 4.45
CA ASP A 105 -20.12 20.50 4.83
C ASP A 105 -19.72 19.08 5.25
N LEU A 106 -18.70 18.50 4.60
CA LEU A 106 -18.14 17.20 4.95
C LEU A 106 -17.41 17.25 6.30
N GLU A 107 -16.68 18.33 6.56
CA GLU A 107 -15.97 18.54 7.83
C GLU A 107 -16.93 18.57 9.01
N MET A 108 -18.12 19.15 8.85
CA MET A 108 -19.15 19.16 9.89
C MET A 108 -19.73 17.78 10.21
N GLU A 109 -19.64 16.81 9.29
CA GLU A 109 -20.05 15.42 9.51
C GLU A 109 -18.96 14.59 10.21
N CYS A 110 -17.71 15.06 10.17
CA CYS A 110 -16.57 14.30 10.67
C CYS A 110 -16.56 14.20 12.20
N LEU A 111 -16.29 13.00 12.69
CA LEU A 111 -16.03 12.75 14.09
C LEU A 111 -14.76 13.50 14.52
N GLU A 112 -14.84 14.24 15.62
CA GLU A 112 -13.68 14.89 16.21
C GLU A 112 -12.73 13.84 16.82
N VAL A 113 -11.52 13.74 16.27
CA VAL A 113 -10.49 12.81 16.73
C VAL A 113 -9.41 13.58 17.50
N GLU A 114 -9.19 13.22 18.75
CA GLU A 114 -8.07 13.68 19.57
C GLU A 114 -6.75 13.18 18.96
N LYS A 115 -6.06 14.07 18.24
CA LYS A 115 -4.75 13.83 17.64
C LYS A 115 -3.63 13.87 18.69
N GLY A 116 -2.46 13.33 18.34
CA GLY A 116 -1.26 13.39 19.17
C GLY A 116 -1.08 12.22 20.14
N LYS A 117 -1.89 11.16 20.01
CA LYS A 117 -1.57 9.88 20.66
C LYS A 117 -0.42 9.19 19.93
N THR A 118 0.24 8.26 20.63
CA THR A 118 1.28 7.41 20.05
C THR A 118 0.96 5.96 20.40
N PHE A 119 0.48 5.21 19.42
CA PHE A 119 0.16 3.79 19.51
C PHE A 119 1.28 2.91 18.93
N TYR A 120 2.02 3.43 17.96
CA TYR A 120 3.16 2.79 17.31
C TYR A 120 4.37 3.72 17.33
N ASP A 121 5.48 3.27 17.92
CA ASP A 121 6.73 4.00 18.01
C ASP A 121 7.65 3.67 16.82
N PHE A 122 8.23 4.68 16.19
CA PHE A 122 9.21 4.50 15.12
C PHE A 122 10.41 3.64 15.60
N GLN A 123 10.80 2.67 14.77
CA GLN A 123 11.89 1.74 15.07
C GLN A 123 13.06 1.88 14.11
N PHE A 124 12.76 1.91 12.81
CA PHE A 124 13.78 1.85 11.78
C PHE A 124 13.24 2.35 10.45
N ASN A 125 14.13 2.93 9.67
CA ASN A 125 13.89 3.27 8.28
C ASN A 125 15.06 2.75 7.44
N THR A 126 14.76 2.07 6.34
CA THR A 126 15.78 1.65 5.37
C THR A 126 15.50 2.17 3.97
N ARG A 127 16.56 2.56 3.26
CA ARG A 127 16.50 2.90 1.83
C ARG A 127 17.01 1.78 0.92
N LEU A 128 17.43 0.65 1.51
CA LEU A 128 17.92 -0.52 0.77
C LEU A 128 16.80 -1.20 -0.02
N VAL A 129 15.59 -1.18 0.53
CA VAL A 129 14.36 -1.59 -0.14
C VAL A 129 13.40 -0.41 -0.18
N LYS A 130 12.79 -0.18 -1.34
CA LYS A 130 11.84 0.92 -1.51
C LYS A 130 10.84 0.62 -2.62
N SER A 131 9.63 1.13 -2.45
CA SER A 131 8.69 1.15 -3.56
C SER A 131 9.10 2.17 -4.59
N THR A 132 8.94 1.83 -5.86
CA THR A 132 9.28 2.69 -6.99
C THR A 132 8.09 2.96 -7.90
N ILE A 133 6.94 2.36 -7.60
CA ILE A 133 5.74 2.53 -8.40
C ILE A 133 4.90 3.64 -7.76
N VAL A 134 4.67 4.69 -8.54
CA VAL A 134 3.78 5.79 -8.22
C VAL A 134 2.61 5.71 -9.17
N HIS A 135 1.41 5.47 -8.65
CA HIS A 135 0.21 5.51 -9.47
C HIS A 135 -1.02 5.78 -8.61
N PHE A 136 -1.89 6.66 -9.12
CA PHE A 136 -2.97 7.29 -8.36
C PHE A 136 -4.04 6.31 -7.84
N GLN A 137 -4.11 5.08 -8.38
CA GLN A 137 -5.01 4.02 -7.92
C GLN A 137 -4.32 2.90 -7.10
N LEU A 138 -2.98 2.82 -7.04
CA LEU A 138 -2.30 1.62 -6.48
C LEU A 138 -2.03 1.72 -4.99
N ARG A 139 -2.43 0.69 -4.23
CA ARG A 139 -2.66 0.89 -2.78
C ARG A 139 -2.19 -0.24 -1.86
N ASN A 140 -1.85 -1.41 -2.38
CA ASN A 140 -1.24 -2.48 -1.60
C ASN A 140 -0.04 -3.07 -2.36
N LEU A 141 1.09 -2.34 -2.35
CA LEU A 141 2.38 -2.82 -2.85
C LEU A 141 3.34 -3.25 -1.73
N LEU A 142 2.80 -3.42 -0.52
CA LEU A 142 3.53 -3.77 0.68
C LEU A 142 2.68 -4.71 1.54
N TRP A 143 3.29 -5.78 2.05
CA TRP A 143 2.60 -6.77 2.85
C TRP A 143 3.51 -7.43 3.89
N ALA A 144 3.15 -7.35 5.16
CA ALA A 144 3.85 -8.02 6.26
C ALA A 144 3.26 -9.41 6.52
N THR A 145 4.13 -10.39 6.76
CA THR A 145 3.76 -11.76 7.13
C THR A 145 4.17 -12.11 8.55
N SER A 146 5.04 -11.30 9.15
CA SER A 146 5.43 -11.36 10.55
C SER A 146 5.85 -9.96 11.00
N LYS A 147 6.16 -9.79 12.29
CA LYS A 147 6.82 -8.58 12.81
C LYS A 147 8.19 -8.31 12.17
N HIS A 148 8.76 -9.30 11.49
CA HIS A 148 10.13 -9.27 10.98
C HIS A 148 10.23 -9.46 9.47
N ASP A 149 9.15 -9.82 8.79
CA ASP A 149 9.15 -10.20 7.38
C ASP A 149 8.09 -9.42 6.62
N VAL A 150 8.56 -8.58 5.71
CA VAL A 150 7.71 -7.74 4.85
C VAL A 150 8.13 -7.89 3.39
N TYR A 151 7.13 -7.92 2.52
CA TYR A 151 7.29 -7.99 1.09
C TYR A 151 6.84 -6.69 0.47
N LEU A 152 7.60 -6.15 -0.47
CA LEU A 152 7.27 -4.92 -1.16
C LEU A 152 7.71 -4.96 -2.61
N MET A 153 6.96 -4.25 -3.45
CA MET A 153 7.31 -4.09 -4.85
C MET A 153 8.44 -3.07 -5.00
N GLN A 154 9.47 -3.40 -5.80
CA GLN A 154 10.58 -2.52 -6.16
C GLN A 154 10.95 -2.75 -7.63
N ASN A 155 10.82 -1.72 -8.46
CA ASN A 155 11.02 -1.76 -9.91
C ASN A 155 10.14 -2.84 -10.60
N TYR A 156 10.77 -3.95 -10.99
CA TYR A 156 10.13 -5.12 -11.61
C TYR A 156 10.31 -6.37 -10.74
N SER A 157 10.48 -6.19 -9.44
CA SER A 157 10.74 -7.27 -8.52
C SER A 157 9.97 -7.10 -7.21
N VAL A 158 9.47 -8.20 -6.66
CA VAL A 158 8.99 -8.24 -5.28
C VAL A 158 10.16 -8.61 -4.39
N MET A 159 10.50 -7.70 -3.49
CA MET A 159 11.56 -7.86 -2.51
C MET A 159 10.96 -8.34 -1.20
N HIS A 160 11.60 -9.31 -0.56
CA HIS A 160 11.44 -9.60 0.87
C HIS A 160 12.47 -8.80 1.64
N TRP A 161 12.05 -8.20 2.74
CA TRP A 161 12.90 -7.56 3.71
C TRP A 161 12.74 -8.23 5.06
N SER A 162 13.86 -8.67 5.63
CA SER A 162 13.93 -9.16 7.00
C SER A 162 14.38 -8.03 7.91
N SER A 163 13.48 -7.51 8.75
CA SER A 163 13.79 -6.50 9.77
C SER A 163 14.73 -7.06 10.84
N LEU A 164 14.69 -8.36 11.10
CA LEU A 164 15.59 -9.03 12.05
C LEU A 164 17.02 -9.11 11.53
N LEU A 165 17.19 -9.54 10.27
CA LEU A 165 18.51 -9.72 9.64
C LEU A 165 19.02 -8.45 8.95
N ARG A 166 18.19 -7.41 8.84
CA ARG A 166 18.44 -6.17 8.08
C ARG A 166 18.90 -6.46 6.66
N ARG A 167 18.22 -7.39 5.99
CA ARG A 167 18.60 -7.89 4.66
C ARG A 167 17.40 -7.99 3.73
N GLY A 168 17.59 -7.51 2.51
CA GLY A 168 16.67 -7.70 1.40
C GLY A 168 17.02 -8.93 0.55
N LYS A 169 16.00 -9.60 0.01
CA LYS A 169 16.14 -10.70 -0.96
C LYS A 169 15.05 -10.58 -2.02
N GLU A 170 15.42 -10.72 -3.30
CA GLU A 170 14.44 -10.82 -4.38
C GLU A 170 13.69 -12.16 -4.31
N VAL A 171 12.35 -12.11 -4.36
CA VAL A 171 11.47 -13.28 -4.27
C VAL A 171 10.78 -13.57 -5.60
N LEU A 172 10.40 -12.51 -6.33
CA LEU A 172 9.78 -12.61 -7.65
C LEU A 172 10.39 -11.53 -8.53
N SER A 173 10.81 -11.90 -9.74
CA SER A 173 11.17 -10.93 -10.78
C SER A 173 10.22 -11.07 -11.97
N VAL A 174 9.56 -9.98 -12.31
CA VAL A 174 8.67 -9.85 -13.49
C VAL A 174 9.37 -9.15 -14.67
N ALA A 175 10.67 -8.85 -14.53
CA ALA A 175 11.47 -8.22 -15.58
C ALA A 175 11.71 -9.16 -16.78
N LYS A 176 11.79 -10.46 -16.52
CA LYS A 176 11.97 -11.52 -17.52
C LYS A 176 10.64 -12.22 -17.78
N PRO A 177 10.48 -12.90 -18.94
CA PRO A 177 9.33 -13.75 -19.18
C PRO A 177 9.14 -14.77 -18.06
N ILE A 178 7.95 -14.81 -17.48
CA ILE A 178 7.53 -15.75 -16.46
C ILE A 178 6.90 -16.95 -17.15
N VAL A 179 7.42 -18.13 -16.87
CA VAL A 179 6.82 -19.39 -17.30
C VAL A 179 6.30 -20.10 -16.05
N PRO A 180 4.99 -20.37 -15.97
CA PRO A 180 4.39 -20.99 -14.80
C PRO A 180 4.82 -22.46 -14.67
N THR A 181 5.05 -22.93 -13.44
CA THR A 181 5.52 -24.29 -13.18
C THR A 181 4.40 -25.32 -13.14
N LEU A 182 3.19 -24.94 -12.72
CA LEU A 182 2.04 -25.85 -12.70
C LEU A 182 1.33 -25.88 -14.04
N LYS A 183 0.88 -27.08 -14.43
CA LYS A 183 -0.04 -27.28 -15.56
C LYS A 183 -1.43 -27.55 -14.99
N CYS A 184 -2.24 -26.51 -14.81
CA CYS A 184 -3.60 -26.64 -14.29
C CYS A 184 -4.60 -26.97 -15.44
N PRO A 185 -5.60 -27.86 -15.22
CA PRO A 185 -6.66 -28.10 -16.20
C PRO A 185 -7.73 -26.98 -16.14
N GLY A 186 -8.13 -26.41 -17.28
CA GLY A 186 -9.33 -25.55 -17.42
C GLY A 186 -9.05 -24.08 -17.77
N PHE A 187 -7.97 -23.50 -17.27
CA PHE A 187 -7.38 -22.26 -17.79
C PHE A 187 -5.91 -22.57 -18.10
N LEU A 188 -5.51 -22.44 -19.37
CA LEU A 188 -4.12 -22.70 -19.74
C LEU A 188 -3.26 -21.58 -19.13
N PRO A 189 -2.38 -21.87 -18.17
CA PRO A 189 -1.51 -20.86 -17.62
C PRO A 189 -0.64 -20.32 -18.76
N GLN A 190 -0.60 -19.00 -18.90
CA GLN A 190 0.04 -18.32 -20.02
C GLN A 190 1.33 -17.67 -19.55
N PRO A 191 2.42 -17.77 -20.33
CA PRO A 191 3.62 -17.03 -20.00
C PRO A 191 3.32 -15.53 -20.07
N LEU A 192 3.81 -14.80 -19.07
CA LEU A 192 3.68 -13.35 -19.02
C LEU A 192 5.06 -12.72 -19.23
N SER A 193 5.11 -11.49 -19.73
CA SER A 193 6.37 -10.78 -19.92
C SER A 193 6.21 -9.31 -19.61
N ARG A 194 7.20 -8.72 -18.91
CA ARG A 194 7.25 -7.29 -18.58
C ARG A 194 6.01 -6.81 -17.82
N VAL A 195 5.51 -7.64 -16.90
CA VAL A 195 4.34 -7.30 -16.09
C VAL A 195 4.68 -6.10 -15.21
N GLN A 196 3.84 -5.08 -15.26
CA GLN A 196 3.86 -4.00 -14.28
C GLN A 196 2.89 -4.38 -13.17
N ILE A 197 3.40 -4.63 -11.97
CA ILE A 197 2.57 -5.02 -10.82
C ILE A 197 1.81 -3.79 -10.32
N SER A 198 0.48 -3.91 -10.26
CA SER A 198 -0.43 -2.88 -9.72
C SER A 198 -0.76 -3.13 -8.25
N THR A 199 -0.83 -4.39 -7.83
CA THR A 199 -1.32 -4.76 -6.50
C THR A 199 -0.76 -6.11 -6.08
N MET A 200 -0.64 -6.35 -4.77
CA MET A 200 -0.22 -7.64 -4.24
C MET A 200 -0.84 -7.95 -2.89
N ALA A 201 -0.93 -9.23 -2.59
CA ALA A 201 -1.31 -9.76 -1.29
C ALA A 201 -0.46 -10.98 -0.96
N VAL A 202 -0.12 -11.14 0.32
CA VAL A 202 0.60 -12.31 0.81
C VAL A 202 -0.14 -12.87 2.01
N LYS A 203 -0.57 -14.12 1.94
CA LYS A 203 -1.24 -14.77 3.07
C LYS A 203 -0.72 -16.17 3.22
N GLU A 204 -0.35 -16.49 4.46
CA GLU A 204 0.31 -17.75 4.80
C GLU A 204 1.58 -17.90 3.96
N ASN A 205 1.60 -18.83 3.00
CA ASN A 205 2.73 -19.05 2.10
C ASN A 205 2.45 -18.60 0.66
N LEU A 206 1.26 -18.09 0.36
CA LEU A 206 0.84 -17.72 -0.99
C LEU A 206 0.99 -16.21 -1.20
N MET A 207 1.79 -15.84 -2.19
CA MET A 207 1.88 -14.50 -2.75
C MET A 207 1.07 -14.43 -4.04
N VAL A 208 0.24 -13.41 -4.16
CA VAL A 208 -0.51 -13.08 -5.37
C VAL A 208 -0.17 -11.66 -5.77
N ALA A 209 0.06 -11.44 -7.06
CA ALA A 209 0.27 -10.12 -7.65
C ALA A 209 -0.65 -9.93 -8.87
N GLY A 210 -1.28 -8.76 -8.95
CA GLY A 210 -2.04 -8.29 -10.10
C GLY A 210 -1.22 -7.33 -10.95
N GLY A 211 -1.48 -7.29 -12.25
CA GLY A 211 -0.82 -6.38 -13.18
C GLY A 211 -1.74 -5.36 -13.86
N PHE A 212 -1.11 -4.34 -14.47
CA PHE A 212 -1.76 -3.24 -15.18
C PHE A 212 -2.53 -3.65 -16.44
N GLN A 213 -2.22 -4.79 -17.04
CA GLN A 213 -2.93 -5.30 -18.21
C GLN A 213 -3.88 -6.44 -17.83
N GLY A 214 -4.28 -6.53 -16.56
CA GLY A 214 -5.16 -7.61 -16.10
C GLY A 214 -4.44 -8.94 -15.95
N GLU A 215 -3.15 -8.90 -15.62
CA GLU A 215 -2.39 -10.09 -15.27
C GLU A 215 -2.67 -10.55 -13.84
N LEU A 216 -2.54 -11.85 -13.60
CA LEU A 216 -2.54 -12.48 -12.31
C LEU A 216 -1.32 -13.41 -12.20
N ILE A 217 -0.54 -13.25 -11.13
CA ILE A 217 0.63 -14.07 -10.81
C ILE A 217 0.44 -14.64 -9.41
N CYS A 218 0.62 -15.94 -9.26
CA CYS A 218 0.55 -16.65 -7.99
C CYS A 218 1.84 -17.44 -7.75
N LYS A 219 2.42 -17.27 -6.57
CA LYS A 219 3.66 -17.91 -6.16
C LYS A 219 3.59 -18.32 -4.70
N TYR A 220 3.86 -19.59 -4.42
CA TYR A 220 4.17 -20.04 -3.07
C TYR A 220 5.61 -19.64 -2.74
N LEU A 221 5.80 -18.95 -1.61
CA LEU A 221 7.09 -18.37 -1.23
C LEU A 221 8.19 -19.42 -1.04
N ASN A 222 7.80 -20.62 -0.62
CA ASN A 222 8.70 -21.77 -0.46
C ASN A 222 9.12 -22.42 -1.80
N ASN A 223 8.42 -22.12 -2.91
CA ASN A 223 8.73 -22.68 -4.23
C ASN A 223 9.69 -21.74 -4.98
N PRO A 224 10.62 -22.25 -5.82
CA PRO A 224 11.57 -21.40 -6.55
C PRO A 224 10.92 -20.61 -7.70
N GLY A 225 9.96 -21.21 -8.41
CA GLY A 225 9.31 -20.62 -9.58
C GLY A 225 8.00 -19.89 -9.28
N VAL A 226 7.36 -19.38 -10.33
CA VAL A 226 5.96 -18.93 -10.29
C VAL A 226 5.07 -20.14 -10.51
N ASP A 227 4.16 -20.40 -9.57
CA ASP A 227 3.28 -21.57 -9.63
C ASP A 227 2.24 -21.43 -10.74
N PHE A 228 1.61 -20.26 -10.82
CA PHE A 228 0.59 -19.95 -11.81
C PHE A 228 0.68 -18.50 -12.27
N CYS A 229 0.47 -18.27 -13.56
CA CYS A 229 0.24 -16.94 -14.08
C CYS A 229 -0.64 -16.98 -15.34
N THR A 230 -1.43 -15.93 -15.54
CA THR A 230 -2.26 -15.75 -16.73
C THR A 230 -2.69 -14.29 -16.88
N LYS A 231 -3.17 -13.92 -18.07
CA LYS A 231 -4.03 -12.75 -18.25
C LYS A 231 -5.46 -13.18 -17.93
N ILE A 232 -6.14 -12.51 -17.01
CA ILE A 232 -7.50 -12.90 -16.53
C ILE A 232 -8.63 -12.23 -17.32
N THR A 233 -8.28 -11.37 -18.26
CA THR A 233 -9.19 -10.58 -19.09
C THR A 233 -8.61 -10.39 -20.49
N ALA A 234 -9.49 -10.23 -21.48
CA ALA A 234 -9.09 -9.95 -22.86
C ALA A 234 -9.00 -8.44 -23.14
N ASP A 235 -9.55 -7.61 -22.26
CA ASP A 235 -9.53 -6.15 -22.40
C ASP A 235 -8.11 -5.62 -22.11
N GLU A 236 -7.65 -4.68 -22.93
CA GLU A 236 -6.32 -4.09 -22.85
C GLU A 236 -6.20 -3.09 -21.68
N ASN A 237 -7.31 -2.53 -21.21
CA ASN A 237 -7.36 -1.52 -20.14
C ASN A 237 -7.92 -2.07 -18.81
N ALA A 238 -7.94 -3.39 -18.66
CA ALA A 238 -8.53 -4.08 -17.53
C ALA A 238 -7.53 -4.33 -16.39
N ILE A 239 -6.96 -3.25 -15.86
CA ILE A 239 -6.05 -3.25 -14.71
C ILE A 239 -6.62 -4.14 -13.59
N THR A 240 -5.76 -4.98 -13.00
CA THR A 240 -6.09 -5.67 -11.75
C THR A 240 -5.90 -4.68 -10.60
N ASN A 241 -6.97 -4.01 -10.18
CA ASN A 241 -6.94 -2.92 -9.21
C ASN A 241 -6.63 -3.43 -7.79
N ALA A 242 -7.26 -4.54 -7.39
CA ALA A 242 -7.00 -5.16 -6.10
C ALA A 242 -6.93 -6.68 -6.22
N VAL A 243 -6.05 -7.28 -5.42
CA VAL A 243 -6.04 -8.71 -5.13
C VAL A 243 -6.16 -8.92 -3.63
N ASP A 244 -6.92 -9.92 -3.23
CA ASP A 244 -7.02 -10.32 -1.83
C ASP A 244 -7.02 -11.85 -1.71
N ILE A 245 -6.58 -12.35 -0.56
CA ILE A 245 -6.53 -13.77 -0.25
C ILE A 245 -7.36 -14.01 1.01
N TYR A 246 -8.43 -14.78 0.89
CA TYR A 246 -9.36 -15.03 1.98
C TYR A 246 -9.63 -16.52 2.16
N ARG A 247 -10.03 -16.90 3.38
CA ARG A 247 -10.57 -18.24 3.64
C ARG A 247 -12.07 -18.15 3.49
N ASN A 248 -12.63 -19.02 2.67
CA ASN A 248 -14.08 -19.14 2.57
C ASN A 248 -14.63 -19.84 3.84
N PRO A 249 -15.97 -19.92 4.01
CA PRO A 249 -16.58 -20.57 5.18
C PRO A 249 -16.22 -22.05 5.35
N ASN A 250 -15.80 -22.73 4.27
CA ASN A 250 -15.38 -24.15 4.33
C ASN A 250 -13.88 -24.33 4.66
N GLY A 251 -13.15 -23.22 4.87
CA GLY A 251 -11.73 -23.21 5.23
C GLY A 251 -10.77 -23.21 4.03
N SER A 252 -11.24 -23.38 2.80
CA SER A 252 -10.40 -23.34 1.61
C SER A 252 -9.93 -21.92 1.31
N LEU A 253 -8.68 -21.80 0.87
CA LEU A 253 -8.09 -20.52 0.50
C LEU A 253 -8.57 -20.11 -0.90
N ARG A 254 -8.93 -18.84 -1.05
CA ARG A 254 -9.45 -18.25 -2.29
C ARG A 254 -8.68 -16.99 -2.62
N ILE A 255 -8.50 -16.75 -3.91
CA ILE A 255 -7.92 -15.52 -4.44
C ILE A 255 -9.05 -14.73 -5.07
N MET A 256 -9.19 -13.47 -4.67
CA MET A 256 -10.15 -12.55 -5.27
C MET A 256 -9.40 -11.49 -6.05
N THR A 257 -9.86 -11.20 -7.26
CA THR A 257 -9.36 -10.08 -8.06
C THR A 257 -10.49 -9.10 -8.35
N ALA A 258 -10.21 -7.82 -8.21
CA ALA A 258 -11.07 -6.72 -8.63
C ALA A 258 -10.42 -6.01 -9.82
N ASN A 259 -11.16 -5.84 -10.90
CA ASN A 259 -10.61 -5.38 -12.16
C ASN A 259 -11.36 -4.17 -12.72
N ASN A 260 -10.65 -3.42 -13.56
CA ASN A 260 -11.18 -2.24 -14.25
C ASN A 260 -12.26 -2.59 -15.30
N ASP A 261 -12.34 -3.86 -15.73
CA ASP A 261 -13.39 -4.38 -16.62
C ASP A 261 -14.75 -4.64 -15.93
N ALA A 262 -14.97 -4.00 -14.79
CA ALA A 262 -16.15 -4.15 -13.96
C ALA A 262 -16.41 -5.57 -13.44
N GLN A 263 -15.38 -6.44 -13.41
CA GLN A 263 -15.52 -7.80 -12.91
C GLN A 263 -14.73 -8.05 -11.63
N VAL A 264 -15.32 -8.88 -10.77
CA VAL A 264 -14.65 -9.56 -9.67
C VAL A 264 -14.52 -11.02 -10.02
N ARG A 265 -13.32 -11.60 -9.88
CA ARG A 265 -13.06 -13.02 -10.17
C ARG A 265 -12.56 -13.72 -8.92
N ILE A 266 -13.02 -14.96 -8.72
CA ILE A 266 -12.64 -15.80 -7.58
C ILE A 266 -11.95 -17.04 -8.11
N PHE A 267 -10.73 -17.28 -7.65
CA PHE A 267 -9.94 -18.46 -7.98
C PHE A 267 -9.76 -19.33 -6.73
N ASP A 268 -9.72 -20.63 -6.96
CA ASP A 268 -9.25 -21.58 -5.97
C ASP A 268 -7.72 -21.44 -5.81
N ALA A 269 -7.22 -21.31 -4.59
CA ALA A 269 -5.80 -21.08 -4.36
C ALA A 269 -4.91 -22.32 -4.58
N GLU A 270 -5.48 -23.53 -4.54
CA GLU A 270 -4.74 -24.78 -4.70
C GLU A 270 -4.63 -25.18 -6.17
N SER A 271 -5.75 -25.13 -6.89
CA SER A 271 -5.84 -25.50 -8.31
C SER A 271 -5.68 -24.33 -9.28
N PHE A 272 -5.78 -23.08 -8.80
CA PHE A 272 -5.85 -21.86 -9.61
C PHE A 272 -6.99 -21.85 -10.63
N ALA A 273 -7.99 -22.72 -10.46
CA ALA A 273 -9.19 -22.71 -11.28
C ALA A 273 -10.04 -21.48 -10.95
N CYS A 274 -10.51 -20.77 -11.98
CA CYS A 274 -11.53 -19.73 -11.82
C CYS A 274 -12.85 -20.41 -11.41
N LEU A 275 -13.31 -20.13 -10.20
CA LEU A 275 -14.52 -20.71 -9.64
C LEU A 275 -15.75 -19.87 -9.98
N ASN A 276 -15.62 -18.55 -9.92
CA ASN A 276 -16.71 -17.61 -10.14
C ASN A 276 -16.20 -16.30 -10.74
N HIS A 277 -17.09 -15.61 -11.44
CA HIS A 277 -16.92 -14.21 -11.83
C HIS A 277 -18.23 -13.45 -11.63
N PHE A 278 -18.14 -12.22 -11.14
CA PHE A 278 -19.28 -11.34 -10.89
C PHE A 278 -19.09 -10.05 -11.69
N THR A 279 -20.14 -9.58 -12.35
CA THR A 279 -20.10 -8.36 -13.16
C THR A 279 -20.89 -7.26 -12.48
N PHE A 280 -20.29 -6.08 -12.41
CA PHE A 280 -20.88 -4.85 -11.86
C PHE A 280 -21.05 -3.80 -12.97
N ASN A 281 -21.67 -2.67 -12.62
CA ASN A 281 -22.00 -1.63 -13.59
C ASN A 281 -20.83 -0.65 -13.85
N TRP A 282 -19.70 -0.83 -13.18
CA TRP A 282 -18.58 0.11 -13.13
C TRP A 282 -17.29 -0.62 -12.77
N SER A 283 -16.14 0.01 -13.06
CA SER A 283 -14.79 -0.49 -12.75
C SER A 283 -14.63 -0.76 -11.27
N VAL A 284 -14.20 -1.97 -10.89
CA VAL A 284 -14.08 -2.34 -9.48
C VAL A 284 -12.68 -1.97 -8.98
N ASN A 285 -12.59 -1.00 -8.08
CA ASN A 285 -11.34 -0.48 -7.55
C ASN A 285 -10.85 -1.29 -6.34
N ASN A 286 -11.75 -1.79 -5.50
CA ASN A 286 -11.38 -2.62 -4.35
C ASN A 286 -12.51 -3.57 -3.94
N THR A 287 -12.13 -4.69 -3.32
CA THR A 287 -13.05 -5.64 -2.69
C THR A 287 -12.52 -6.09 -1.35
N SER A 288 -13.42 -6.44 -0.42
CA SER A 288 -13.03 -7.14 0.81
C SER A 288 -14.13 -8.09 1.29
N VAL A 289 -13.75 -9.30 1.67
CA VAL A 289 -14.66 -10.32 2.20
C VAL A 289 -14.76 -10.21 3.72
N SER A 290 -15.97 -10.37 4.27
CA SER A 290 -16.20 -10.38 5.72
C SER A 290 -15.46 -11.53 6.41
N PRO A 291 -15.12 -11.42 7.71
CA PRO A 291 -14.39 -12.47 8.42
C PRO A 291 -15.10 -13.83 8.44
N ASP A 292 -16.43 -13.85 8.38
CA ASP A 292 -17.23 -15.07 8.30
C ASP A 292 -17.36 -15.63 6.87
N GLY A 293 -16.79 -14.96 5.87
CA GLY A 293 -16.74 -15.39 4.47
C GLY A 293 -18.04 -15.24 3.70
N LYS A 294 -19.05 -14.54 4.23
CA LYS A 294 -20.40 -14.49 3.64
C LYS A 294 -20.71 -13.21 2.88
N LEU A 295 -20.18 -12.07 3.31
CA LEU A 295 -20.42 -10.78 2.68
C LEU A 295 -19.18 -10.32 1.92
N LEU A 296 -19.42 -9.74 0.76
CA LEU A 296 -18.44 -9.11 -0.09
C LEU A 296 -18.77 -7.61 -0.16
N ALA A 297 -17.84 -6.77 0.28
CA ALA A 297 -17.87 -5.35 -0.02
C ALA A 297 -17.23 -5.10 -1.39
N VAL A 298 -17.92 -4.36 -2.26
CA VAL A 298 -17.48 -4.03 -3.62
C VAL A 298 -17.46 -2.52 -3.78
N LEU A 299 -16.27 -1.99 -4.11
CA LEU A 299 -15.99 -0.57 -4.25
C LEU A 299 -15.43 -0.28 -5.65
N GLY A 300 -15.76 0.88 -6.22
CA GLY A 300 -15.28 1.27 -7.54
C GLY A 300 -15.76 2.64 -7.95
N ASP A 301 -16.07 2.81 -9.24
CA ASP A 301 -16.51 4.08 -9.83
C ASP A 301 -17.99 4.39 -9.50
N SER A 302 -18.31 4.32 -8.21
CA SER A 302 -19.59 4.62 -7.61
C SER A 302 -19.39 5.23 -6.23
N VAL A 303 -20.32 6.11 -5.85
CA VAL A 303 -20.40 6.71 -4.52
C VAL A 303 -20.89 5.71 -3.45
N GLU A 304 -21.46 4.58 -3.88
CA GLU A 304 -21.98 3.55 -2.97
C GLU A 304 -21.00 2.38 -2.86
N CYS A 305 -20.86 1.84 -1.64
CA CYS A 305 -20.28 0.51 -1.47
C CYS A 305 -21.39 -0.52 -1.61
N LEU A 306 -21.28 -1.44 -2.58
CA LEU A 306 -22.22 -2.53 -2.69
C LEU A 306 -21.86 -3.64 -1.70
N LEU A 307 -22.87 -4.18 -1.04
CA LEU A 307 -22.78 -5.42 -0.26
C LEU A 307 -23.37 -6.54 -1.10
N ALA A 308 -22.59 -7.58 -1.33
CA ALA A 308 -22.99 -8.76 -2.07
C ALA A 308 -22.79 -10.03 -1.24
N ASP A 309 -23.55 -11.06 -1.55
CA ASP A 309 -23.27 -12.41 -1.08
C ASP A 309 -21.96 -12.91 -1.73
N ALA A 310 -21.00 -13.37 -0.93
CA ALA A 310 -19.65 -13.70 -1.39
C ALA A 310 -19.59 -14.98 -2.26
N GLU A 311 -20.60 -15.85 -2.18
CA GLU A 311 -20.67 -17.08 -2.96
C GLU A 311 -21.33 -16.86 -4.32
N SER A 312 -22.45 -16.14 -4.35
CA SER A 312 -23.26 -15.92 -5.55
C SER A 312 -23.00 -14.60 -6.26
N GLY A 313 -22.34 -13.63 -5.60
CA GLY A 313 -22.14 -12.27 -6.10
C GLY A 313 -23.41 -11.43 -6.14
N LYS A 314 -24.53 -11.94 -5.63
CA LYS A 314 -25.81 -11.22 -5.64
C LYS A 314 -25.74 -10.05 -4.67
N VAL A 315 -25.99 -8.84 -5.17
CA VAL A 315 -26.10 -7.63 -4.35
C VAL A 315 -27.28 -7.76 -3.37
N THR A 316 -26.98 -7.62 -2.09
CA THR A 316 -27.94 -7.71 -0.97
C THR A 316 -28.22 -6.34 -0.33
N GLY A 317 -27.34 -5.36 -0.53
CA GLY A 317 -27.52 -4.00 -0.03
C GLY A 317 -26.47 -3.03 -0.56
N SER A 318 -26.55 -1.79 -0.11
CA SER A 318 -25.63 -0.71 -0.48
C SER A 318 -25.42 0.22 0.70
N LEU A 319 -24.20 0.68 0.91
CA LEU A 319 -23.84 1.69 1.90
C LEU A 319 -23.74 3.04 1.21
N LYS A 320 -24.51 4.02 1.70
CA LYS A 320 -24.67 5.34 1.07
C LYS A 320 -24.18 6.42 2.03
N GLY A 321 -23.36 7.33 1.53
CA GLY A 321 -22.87 8.47 2.31
C GLY A 321 -21.60 9.08 1.74
N HIS A 322 -20.72 8.28 1.15
CA HIS A 322 -19.59 8.82 0.38
C HIS A 322 -20.07 9.67 -0.79
N LEU A 323 -19.23 10.63 -1.20
CA LEU A 323 -19.57 11.60 -2.23
C LEU A 323 -18.78 11.43 -3.53
N ASP A 324 -17.88 10.43 -3.58
CA ASP A 324 -17.02 10.17 -4.73
C ASP A 324 -16.62 8.68 -4.77
N TYR A 325 -15.66 8.29 -5.60
CA TYR A 325 -15.24 6.90 -5.79
C TYR A 325 -14.46 6.35 -4.59
N SER A 326 -14.75 5.09 -4.26
CA SER A 326 -14.11 4.39 -3.15
C SER A 326 -12.95 3.53 -3.63
N PHE A 327 -11.87 3.49 -2.85
CA PHE A 327 -10.60 2.86 -3.25
C PHE A 327 -10.07 1.83 -2.25
N ALA A 328 -10.63 1.77 -1.04
CA ALA A 328 -10.19 0.84 -0.03
C ALA A 328 -11.33 0.43 0.88
N SER A 329 -11.32 -0.83 1.30
CA SER A 329 -12.17 -1.33 2.36
C SER A 329 -11.42 -2.29 3.26
N ALA A 330 -11.80 -2.32 4.53
CA ALA A 330 -11.34 -3.32 5.47
C ALA A 330 -12.44 -3.65 6.48
N TRP A 331 -12.61 -4.94 6.74
CA TRP A 331 -13.49 -5.42 7.80
C TRP A 331 -12.74 -5.41 9.13
N HIS A 332 -13.43 -4.95 10.18
CA HIS A 332 -12.99 -5.24 11.53
C HIS A 332 -13.10 -6.76 11.78
N PRO A 333 -12.16 -7.38 12.52
CA PRO A 333 -12.11 -8.84 12.68
C PRO A 333 -13.35 -9.46 13.34
N ASP A 334 -14.16 -8.69 14.08
CA ASP A 334 -15.44 -9.14 14.62
C ASP A 334 -16.58 -9.21 13.57
N GLY A 335 -16.36 -8.71 12.36
CA GLY A 335 -17.32 -8.69 11.25
C GLY A 335 -18.47 -7.67 11.41
N GLN A 336 -18.47 -6.85 12.45
CA GLN A 336 -19.55 -5.91 12.73
C GLN A 336 -19.31 -4.53 12.12
N ILE A 337 -18.05 -4.15 11.91
CA ILE A 337 -17.68 -2.87 11.31
C ILE A 337 -16.99 -3.09 9.98
N LEU A 338 -17.44 -2.37 8.95
CA LEU A 338 -16.72 -2.19 7.69
C LEU A 338 -16.21 -0.76 7.62
N ALA A 339 -14.93 -0.58 7.30
CA ALA A 339 -14.35 0.72 7.01
C ALA A 339 -14.15 0.88 5.50
N THR A 340 -14.45 2.06 4.95
CA THR A 340 -14.28 2.39 3.52
C THR A 340 -13.53 3.72 3.35
N GLY A 341 -12.52 3.74 2.49
CA GLY A 341 -11.73 4.91 2.14
C GLY A 341 -12.07 5.46 0.75
N ASN A 342 -12.18 6.78 0.63
CA ASN A 342 -12.79 7.42 -0.54
C ASN A 342 -12.04 8.66 -1.06
N GLN A 343 -12.31 9.02 -2.31
CA GLN A 343 -11.84 10.24 -2.97
C GLN A 343 -12.33 11.53 -2.30
N ASP A 344 -13.46 11.49 -1.59
CA ASP A 344 -14.00 12.59 -0.78
C ASP A 344 -13.16 12.94 0.47
N THR A 345 -11.97 12.35 0.60
CA THR A 345 -11.00 12.56 1.70
C THR A 345 -11.42 11.99 3.05
N THR A 346 -12.46 11.15 3.07
CA THR A 346 -12.95 10.52 4.29
C THR A 346 -12.75 9.01 4.32
N CYS A 347 -12.61 8.49 5.54
CA CYS A 347 -12.77 7.08 5.87
C CYS A 347 -14.09 6.93 6.65
N ARG A 348 -15.08 6.23 6.08
CA ARG A 348 -16.38 5.99 6.73
C ARG A 348 -16.40 4.62 7.39
N LEU A 349 -17.02 4.57 8.58
CA LEU A 349 -17.26 3.35 9.32
C LEU A 349 -18.73 3.00 9.26
N TRP A 350 -19.03 1.74 8.98
CA TRP A 350 -20.38 1.23 8.81
C TRP A 350 -20.64 0.12 9.82
N ASP A 351 -21.67 0.30 10.64
CA ASP A 351 -22.16 -0.77 11.50
C ASP A 351 -23.04 -1.71 10.66
N MET A 352 -22.60 -2.95 10.50
CA MET A 352 -23.27 -3.93 9.65
C MET A 352 -24.64 -4.38 10.22
N ARG A 353 -24.95 -3.99 11.45
CA ARG A 353 -26.25 -4.18 12.09
C ARG A 353 -27.21 -3.03 11.80
N ASN A 354 -26.70 -1.87 11.36
CA ASN A 354 -27.49 -0.69 10.99
C ASN A 354 -26.91 0.01 9.74
N LEU A 355 -27.44 -0.33 8.56
CA LEU A 355 -26.93 0.16 7.27
C LEU A 355 -27.52 1.51 6.83
N SER A 356 -28.39 2.13 7.64
CA SER A 356 -29.08 3.37 7.22
C SER A 356 -28.16 4.59 7.17
N GLU A 357 -27.08 4.58 7.95
CA GLU A 357 -26.12 5.67 8.06
C GLU A 357 -24.72 5.13 8.44
N SER A 358 -23.69 5.94 8.26
CA SER A 358 -22.35 5.61 8.77
C SER A 358 -22.30 5.82 10.28
N LEU A 359 -21.64 4.88 10.98
CA LEU A 359 -21.36 4.97 12.42
C LEU A 359 -20.47 6.17 12.75
N ALA A 360 -19.47 6.44 11.92
CA ALA A 360 -18.57 7.57 12.05
C ALA A 360 -17.92 7.92 10.71
N VAL A 361 -17.51 9.17 10.56
CA VAL A 361 -16.75 9.69 9.43
C VAL A 361 -15.42 10.23 9.94
N LEU A 362 -14.31 9.66 9.48
CA LEU A 362 -12.96 10.06 9.88
C LEU A 362 -12.33 10.85 8.75
N GLN A 363 -11.80 12.04 9.06
CA GLN A 363 -11.23 12.94 8.06
C GLN A 363 -9.74 12.65 7.82
N GLY A 364 -9.34 12.59 6.55
CA GLY A 364 -7.95 12.73 6.15
C GLY A 364 -7.43 14.17 6.35
N ARG A 365 -6.11 14.35 6.21
CA ARG A 365 -5.46 15.65 6.40
C ARG A 365 -5.24 16.42 5.10
N MET A 366 -5.02 15.73 3.99
CA MET A 366 -4.59 16.32 2.73
C MET A 366 -5.35 15.79 1.53
N GLY A 367 -5.62 14.49 1.44
CA GLY A 367 -6.23 13.91 0.26
C GLY A 367 -7.06 12.66 0.53
N ALA A 368 -7.36 11.97 -0.56
CA ALA A 368 -8.24 10.82 -0.56
C ALA A 368 -7.78 9.69 0.38
N ILE A 369 -8.69 8.85 0.87
CA ILE A 369 -8.32 7.69 1.67
C ILE A 369 -8.22 6.44 0.80
N ARG A 370 -7.12 5.72 0.99
CA ARG A 370 -6.58 4.89 -0.08
C ARG A 370 -6.06 3.54 0.34
N ALA A 371 -5.58 3.43 1.55
CA ALA A 371 -5.45 2.13 2.19
C ALA A 371 -6.21 2.21 3.50
N VAL A 372 -6.86 1.11 3.87
CA VAL A 372 -7.54 0.96 5.14
C VAL A 372 -7.23 -0.45 5.63
N LYS A 373 -6.78 -0.60 6.88
CA LYS A 373 -6.46 -1.90 7.49
C LYS A 373 -6.78 -1.86 8.97
N PHE A 374 -7.47 -2.89 9.47
CA PHE A 374 -7.53 -3.15 10.91
C PHE A 374 -6.34 -4.02 11.34
N THR A 375 -5.92 -3.90 12.60
CA THR A 375 -5.11 -4.93 13.24
C THR A 375 -5.94 -6.21 13.43
N ASP A 376 -5.29 -7.37 13.43
CA ASP A 376 -5.98 -8.67 13.57
C ASP A 376 -6.69 -8.83 14.93
N ASP A 377 -6.24 -8.12 15.97
CA ASP A 377 -6.91 -8.03 17.27
C ASP A 377 -8.07 -7.01 17.30
N GLY A 378 -8.27 -6.27 16.21
CA GLY A 378 -9.30 -5.24 16.06
C GLY A 378 -9.03 -3.95 16.83
N ARG A 379 -7.91 -3.83 17.56
CA ARG A 379 -7.68 -2.68 18.45
C ARG A 379 -7.43 -1.37 17.70
N PHE A 380 -6.83 -1.44 16.52
CA PHE A 380 -6.48 -0.25 15.75
C PHE A 380 -6.98 -0.34 14.32
N LEU A 381 -7.51 0.78 13.84
CA LEU A 381 -7.77 1.04 12.43
C LEU A 381 -6.65 1.92 11.90
N SER A 382 -6.00 1.53 10.83
CA SER A 382 -5.13 2.42 10.06
C SER A 382 -5.78 2.82 8.76
N PHE A 383 -5.54 4.06 8.35
CA PHE A 383 -5.81 4.47 6.98
C PHE A 383 -4.72 5.40 6.46
N ALA A 384 -4.41 5.26 5.17
CA ALA A 384 -3.40 6.06 4.50
C ALA A 384 -4.03 6.94 3.41
N GLU A 385 -3.47 8.13 3.30
CA GLU A 385 -3.71 9.06 2.21
C GLU A 385 -2.85 8.68 0.98
N PRO A 386 -2.95 9.37 -0.17
CA PRO A 386 -2.13 9.04 -1.33
C PRO A 386 -0.65 9.27 -1.03
N ALA A 387 -0.37 10.29 -0.21
CA ALA A 387 0.96 10.69 0.20
C ALA A 387 0.93 11.22 1.63
N ASP A 388 2.11 11.25 2.22
CA ASP A 388 2.48 12.00 3.42
C ASP A 388 1.85 11.58 4.76
N PHE A 389 0.58 11.16 4.80
CA PHE A 389 -0.12 10.91 6.06
C PHE A 389 -0.65 9.49 6.18
N VAL A 390 -0.30 8.86 7.31
CA VAL A 390 -0.93 7.63 7.79
C VAL A 390 -1.54 7.90 9.15
N HIS A 391 -2.78 7.50 9.33
CA HIS A 391 -3.53 7.67 10.57
C HIS A 391 -3.70 6.30 11.23
N VAL A 392 -3.54 6.23 12.56
CA VAL A 392 -3.83 5.05 13.37
C VAL A 392 -4.82 5.44 14.46
N ILE A 393 -6.00 4.86 14.43
CA ILE A 393 -7.16 5.21 15.25
C ILE A 393 -7.49 4.08 16.22
N ASP A 394 -7.71 4.43 17.48
CA ASP A 394 -8.05 3.50 18.54
C ASP A 394 -9.54 3.12 18.50
N THR A 395 -9.85 1.88 18.08
CA THR A 395 -11.23 1.40 17.93
C THR A 395 -11.94 1.35 19.27
N GLY A 396 -11.24 0.93 20.33
CA GLY A 396 -11.78 0.80 21.68
C GLY A 396 -12.05 2.12 22.40
N SER A 397 -11.64 3.25 21.81
CA SER A 397 -12.03 4.59 22.27
C SER A 397 -13.36 5.06 21.68
N GLY A 398 -13.96 4.28 20.77
CA GLY A 398 -15.04 4.78 19.89
C GLY A 398 -14.48 5.62 18.74
N TYR A 399 -13.26 5.33 18.28
CA TYR A 399 -12.57 6.01 17.17
C TYR A 399 -12.18 7.47 17.42
N VAL A 400 -12.24 7.96 18.66
CA VAL A 400 -11.96 9.37 19.01
C VAL A 400 -10.50 9.65 19.36
N LYS A 401 -9.61 8.64 19.41
CA LYS A 401 -8.18 8.84 19.69
C LYS A 401 -7.33 8.42 18.51
N GLY A 402 -6.48 9.32 18.02
CA GLY A 402 -5.68 9.14 16.82
C GLY A 402 -4.19 9.42 17.01
N GLN A 403 -3.37 8.60 16.36
CA GLN A 403 -1.99 8.88 16.03
C GLN A 403 -1.93 9.28 14.55
N GLU A 404 -1.27 10.39 14.25
CA GLU A 404 -0.96 10.80 12.89
C GLU A 404 0.54 10.62 12.65
N ILE A 405 0.89 9.91 11.59
CA ILE A 405 2.27 9.68 11.16
C ILE A 405 2.50 10.60 9.95
N ASP A 406 3.30 11.64 10.18
CA ASP A 406 3.64 12.70 9.22
C ASP A 406 4.96 12.35 8.50
N LEU A 407 4.86 12.06 7.21
CA LEU A 407 5.91 11.61 6.29
C LEU A 407 5.90 12.44 5.00
N PHE A 408 6.90 12.29 4.15
CA PHE A 408 6.94 12.91 2.83
C PHE A 408 7.11 11.87 1.74
N GLY A 409 6.28 11.96 0.70
CA GLY A 409 6.30 11.07 -0.47
C GLY A 409 5.02 10.23 -0.58
N GLU A 410 4.88 9.56 -1.72
CA GLU A 410 3.71 8.74 -2.02
C GLU A 410 3.72 7.47 -1.15
N ILE A 411 2.56 7.10 -0.63
CA ILE A 411 2.41 5.91 0.22
C ILE A 411 2.06 4.73 -0.69
N ALA A 412 3.04 3.86 -0.91
CA ALA A 412 2.88 2.66 -1.74
C ALA A 412 2.06 1.55 -1.08
N GLY A 413 2.00 1.55 0.25
CA GLY A 413 1.20 0.62 1.03
C GLY A 413 1.50 0.69 2.52
N ILE A 414 0.54 0.20 3.30
CA ILE A 414 0.65 0.02 4.74
C ILE A 414 0.29 -1.41 5.10
N SER A 415 0.97 -1.98 6.08
CA SER A 415 0.64 -3.33 6.57
C SER A 415 1.01 -3.48 8.03
N PHE A 416 0.03 -3.91 8.83
CA PHE A 416 0.30 -4.46 10.15
C PHE A 416 0.88 -5.87 10.01
N SER A 417 1.79 -6.24 10.91
CA SER A 417 2.12 -7.64 11.10
C SER A 417 0.90 -8.40 11.64
N PRO A 418 0.75 -9.71 11.35
CA PRO A 418 -0.42 -10.48 11.81
C PRO A 418 -0.60 -10.55 13.34
N ASP A 419 0.48 -10.39 14.10
CA ASP A 419 0.43 -10.28 15.57
C ASP A 419 0.02 -8.87 16.06
N GLY A 420 -0.12 -7.90 15.15
CA GLY A 420 -0.41 -6.50 15.45
C GLY A 420 0.73 -5.76 16.14
N GLU A 421 1.94 -6.33 16.18
CA GLU A 421 3.07 -5.77 16.92
C GLU A 421 3.95 -4.82 16.12
N ALA A 422 3.84 -4.83 14.79
CA ALA A 422 4.52 -3.91 13.90
C ALA A 422 3.57 -3.30 12.86
N LEU A 423 3.90 -2.08 12.45
CA LEU A 423 3.32 -1.38 11.31
C LEU A 423 4.44 -1.03 10.34
N PHE A 424 4.27 -1.41 9.08
CA PHE A 424 5.17 -1.09 7.99
C PHE A 424 4.52 -0.09 7.05
N ILE A 425 5.29 0.91 6.63
CA ILE A 425 4.86 1.94 5.67
C ILE A 425 5.91 2.02 4.56
N GLY A 426 5.47 1.79 3.32
CA GLY A 426 6.32 1.89 2.14
C GLY A 426 6.15 3.25 1.49
N ILE A 427 7.24 3.98 1.32
CA ILE A 427 7.26 5.28 0.66
C ILE A 427 7.88 5.14 -0.73
N ALA A 428 7.12 5.55 -1.74
CA ALA A 428 7.60 5.74 -3.10
C ALA A 428 8.00 7.21 -3.28
N ASP A 429 9.30 7.44 -3.33
CA ASP A 429 9.87 8.74 -3.63
C ASP A 429 11.21 8.55 -4.35
N ARG A 430 11.55 9.47 -5.25
CA ARG A 430 12.77 9.39 -6.07
C ARG A 430 14.03 9.36 -5.20
N THR A 431 14.07 10.19 -4.17
CA THR A 431 15.25 10.45 -3.34
C THR A 431 15.16 9.77 -1.98
N TYR A 432 14.00 9.85 -1.34
CA TYR A 432 13.75 9.38 0.03
C TYR A 432 12.81 8.18 0.10
N GLY A 433 12.53 7.53 -1.04
CA GLY A 433 11.77 6.29 -1.09
C GLY A 433 12.42 5.25 -0.19
N SER A 434 11.60 4.61 0.65
CA SER A 434 12.07 3.84 1.78
C SER A 434 10.98 2.95 2.39
N LEU A 435 11.40 2.10 3.32
CA LEU A 435 10.51 1.28 4.16
C LEU A 435 10.68 1.72 5.62
N LEU A 436 9.60 2.22 6.21
CA LEU A 436 9.53 2.57 7.62
C LEU A 436 8.91 1.45 8.44
N GLU A 437 9.49 1.20 9.61
CA GLU A 437 9.07 0.19 10.58
C GLU A 437 8.70 0.88 11.90
N PHE A 438 7.54 0.54 12.43
CA PHE A 438 7.05 0.99 13.73
C PHE A 438 6.66 -0.21 14.57
N ASN A 439 6.89 -0.16 15.89
CA ASN A 439 6.44 -1.19 16.82
C ASN A 439 5.28 -0.67 17.67
N ARG A 440 4.33 -1.54 17.94
CA ARG A 440 3.23 -1.23 18.86
C ARG A 440 3.78 -0.88 20.24
N ARG A 441 3.25 0.20 20.80
CA ARG A 441 3.54 0.66 22.15
C ARG A 441 2.63 -0.07 23.13
N HIS A 442 3.24 -0.73 24.09
CA HIS A 442 2.53 -1.34 25.22
C HIS A 442 2.53 -0.38 26.40
N SER A 443 1.35 0.09 26.80
CA SER A 443 1.19 0.78 28.09
C SER A 443 1.12 -0.28 29.19
N ASN A 444 2.27 -0.58 29.79
CA ASN A 444 2.34 -1.46 30.95
C ASN A 444 1.71 -0.77 32.18
N ARG A 445 0.38 -0.84 32.28
CA ARG A 445 -0.39 -0.30 33.43
C ARG A 445 0.05 -0.84 34.78
N TYR A 446 0.77 -1.96 34.83
CA TYR A 446 1.31 -2.55 36.06
C TYR A 446 2.41 -1.71 36.73
N LEU A 447 3.11 -0.85 35.98
CA LEU A 447 4.15 0.04 36.53
C LEU A 447 3.58 1.39 36.97
N GLU A 448 2.41 1.80 36.43
CA GLU A 448 1.76 3.06 36.78
C GLU A 448 0.96 2.98 38.08
N THR A 449 0.68 1.78 38.61
CA THR A 449 -0.01 1.60 39.91
C THR A 449 0.95 1.44 41.10
N MET A 450 2.27 1.50 40.88
CA MET A 450 3.30 1.40 41.93
C MET A 450 3.83 2.77 42.42
N PHE A 451 3.29 3.89 41.94
CA PHE A 451 3.70 5.23 42.37
C PHE A 451 2.51 6.12 42.73
#